data_AF-A0A3C0X182-F1
#
_entry.id   AF-A0A3C0X182-F1
#
_cell.length_a   1.000
_cell.length_b   1.000
_cell.length_c   1.000
_cell.angle_alpha   90.00
_cell.angle_beta   90.00
_cell.angle_gamma   90.00
#
_symmetry.space_group_name_H-M   'P 1'
#
loop_
_entity.id
_entity.type
_entity.pdbx_description
1 polymer ?
#
loop_
_entity_poly.entity_id
_entity_poly.type
_entity_poly.pdbx_seq_one_letter_code
_entity_poly.pdbx_strand_id
1 'polypeptide(L)'
;FIGGYSALVHKGFSAGDEALIRSIPEALAETENICSSVNIGSTKSGINMDAVKLMGQVVRKTAEITADRDCIGCAKLVVFCNAVEDNPFMAGAFHGVGEPDCVVHVGVSGPGVVQAALKKCPNGDLGDVAEIIKRTAFKITRMGQLVGTEASRRLNVPFGIVDLSLAPTPAV
;
A
#
# COMPACT_ATOMS: atom_id res chain seq x y z
N PHE A 1 8.62 5.80 6.84
CA PHE A 1 7.93 4.54 7.18
C PHE A 1 8.66 3.37 6.53
N ILE A 2 8.57 2.19 7.15
CA ILE A 2 9.14 0.92 6.69
C ILE A 2 8.01 -0.12 6.79
N GLY A 3 7.72 -0.79 5.67
CA GLY A 3 6.75 -1.88 5.62
C GLY A 3 7.40 -3.26 5.73
N GLY A 4 6.58 -4.31 5.71
CA GLY A 4 7.05 -5.70 5.70
C GLY A 4 6.89 -6.43 7.03
N TYR A 5 6.34 -5.80 8.07
CA TYR A 5 5.91 -6.51 9.28
C TYR A 5 4.60 -7.25 9.00
N SER A 6 4.68 -8.30 8.18
CA SER A 6 3.53 -8.80 7.43
C SER A 6 3.41 -10.32 7.46
N ALA A 7 2.19 -10.81 7.24
CA ALA A 7 1.89 -12.24 7.11
C ALA A 7 0.92 -12.53 5.95
N LEU A 8 1.07 -13.68 5.30
CA LEU A 8 0.26 -14.10 4.15
C LEU A 8 -0.51 -15.40 4.47
N VAL A 9 -1.65 -15.27 5.13
CA VAL A 9 -2.38 -16.38 5.78
C VAL A 9 -3.66 -16.80 5.07
N HIS A 10 -3.85 -16.36 3.83
CA HIS A 10 -5.02 -16.67 2.98
C HIS A 10 -5.28 -18.17 2.75
N LYS A 11 -4.33 -19.06 3.05
CA LYS A 11 -4.47 -20.54 2.97
C LYS A 11 -4.37 -21.26 4.33
N GLY A 12 -4.29 -20.51 5.43
CA GLY A 12 -4.04 -21.05 6.76
C GLY A 12 -2.84 -20.38 7.41
N PHE A 13 -2.55 -20.77 8.65
CA PHE A 13 -1.46 -20.22 9.46
C PHE A 13 -0.30 -21.20 9.55
N SER A 14 0.92 -20.68 9.52
CA SER A 14 2.05 -21.31 10.20
C SER A 14 2.17 -20.80 11.63
N ALA A 15 2.99 -21.47 12.44
CA ALA A 15 3.28 -21.01 13.81
C ALA A 15 3.91 -19.60 13.84
N GLY A 16 4.74 -19.28 12.84
CA GLY A 16 5.34 -17.95 12.71
C GLY A 16 4.33 -16.88 12.35
N ASP A 17 3.39 -17.19 11.46
CA ASP A 17 2.34 -16.24 11.05
C ASP A 17 1.46 -15.84 12.23
N GLU A 18 1.02 -16.81 13.04
CA GLU A 18 0.17 -16.53 14.19
C GLU A 18 0.92 -15.72 15.25
N ALA A 19 2.18 -16.07 15.52
CA ALA A 19 3.03 -15.32 16.44
C ALA A 19 3.20 -13.87 15.99
N LEU A 20 3.51 -13.65 14.70
CA LEU A 20 3.66 -12.32 14.11
C LEU A 20 2.35 -11.52 14.19
N ILE A 21 1.22 -12.10 13.80
CA ILE A 21 -0.08 -11.42 13.82
C ILE A 21 -0.43 -10.97 15.25
N ARG A 22 -0.17 -11.81 16.24
CA ARG A 22 -0.47 -11.51 17.65
C ARG A 22 0.43 -10.41 18.24
N SER A 23 1.64 -10.24 17.73
CA SER A 23 2.55 -9.17 18.17
C SER A 23 2.32 -7.83 17.47
N ILE A 24 1.52 -7.77 16.39
CA ILE A 24 1.20 -6.52 15.66
C ILE A 24 0.80 -5.37 16.59
N PRO A 25 -0.13 -5.52 17.54
CA PRO A 25 -0.56 -4.38 18.36
C PRO A 25 0.62 -3.74 19.11
N GLU A 26 1.42 -4.55 19.80
CA GLU A 26 2.56 -4.07 20.59
C GLU A 26 3.64 -3.49 19.69
N ALA A 27 3.98 -4.16 18.59
CA ALA A 27 4.94 -3.66 17.61
C ALA A 27 4.55 -2.28 17.06
N LEU A 28 3.27 -2.06 16.75
CA LEU A 28 2.79 -0.77 16.24
C LEU A 28 2.64 0.30 17.34
N ALA A 29 2.53 -0.09 18.61
CA ALA A 29 2.49 0.82 19.73
C ALA A 29 3.89 1.33 20.13
N GLU A 30 4.89 0.45 20.07
CA GLU A 30 6.27 0.71 20.51
C GLU A 30 7.16 1.31 19.42
N THR A 31 6.74 1.22 18.16
CA THR A 31 7.51 1.77 17.03
C THR A 31 6.80 2.93 16.37
N GLU A 32 7.55 3.90 15.87
CA GLU A 32 6.98 5.06 15.17
C GLU A 32 6.77 4.78 13.68
N ASN A 33 7.77 4.18 13.03
CA ASN A 33 7.89 4.14 11.58
C ASN A 33 7.52 2.80 10.92
N ILE A 34 7.19 1.77 11.69
CA ILE A 34 6.84 0.44 11.15
C ILE A 34 5.37 0.42 10.72
N CYS A 35 5.11 -0.14 9.54
CA CYS A 35 3.79 -0.50 9.06
C CYS A 35 3.65 -2.02 8.97
N SER A 36 2.44 -2.51 9.20
CA SER A 36 2.11 -3.94 9.18
C SER A 36 0.97 -4.21 8.20
N SER A 37 1.05 -5.34 7.52
CA SER A 37 -0.01 -5.80 6.64
C SER A 37 -0.26 -7.30 6.71
N VAL A 38 -1.53 -7.72 6.62
CA VAL A 38 -1.89 -9.15 6.69
C VAL A 38 -2.81 -9.52 5.54
N ASN A 39 -2.38 -10.41 4.65
CA ASN A 39 -3.23 -10.95 3.58
C ASN A 39 -4.00 -12.17 4.07
N ILE A 40 -5.31 -12.03 4.20
CA ILE A 40 -6.20 -13.04 4.79
C ILE A 40 -7.06 -13.78 3.76
N GLY A 41 -7.02 -13.37 2.49
CA GLY A 41 -7.82 -13.99 1.44
C GLY A 41 -7.22 -13.84 0.06
N SER A 42 -7.69 -14.69 -0.86
CA SER A 42 -7.41 -14.57 -2.29
C SER A 42 -8.54 -15.19 -3.10
N THR A 43 -8.77 -14.70 -4.32
CA THR A 43 -9.73 -15.29 -5.26
C THR A 43 -9.47 -16.78 -5.49
N LYS A 44 -8.18 -17.18 -5.49
CA LYS A 44 -7.77 -18.57 -5.71
C LYS A 44 -8.05 -19.50 -4.52
N SER A 45 -7.98 -18.98 -3.29
CA SER A 45 -8.00 -19.80 -2.06
C SER A 45 -9.21 -19.55 -1.18
N GLY A 46 -10.06 -18.59 -1.55
CA GLY A 46 -11.12 -18.09 -0.69
C GLY A 46 -10.61 -17.16 0.41
N ILE A 47 -11.38 -17.05 1.48
CA ILE A 47 -11.09 -16.18 2.62
C ILE A 47 -10.84 -17.07 3.84
N ASN A 48 -9.71 -16.87 4.52
CA ASN A 48 -9.44 -17.51 5.80
C ASN A 48 -10.25 -16.78 6.90
N MET A 49 -11.41 -17.33 7.26
CA MET A 49 -12.32 -16.72 8.25
C MET A 49 -11.76 -16.73 9.68
N ASP A 50 -10.85 -17.65 10.01
CA ASP A 50 -10.15 -17.62 11.29
C ASP A 50 -9.20 -16.42 11.36
N ALA A 51 -8.54 -16.10 10.24
CA ALA A 51 -7.71 -14.90 10.12
C ALA A 51 -8.55 -13.61 10.15
N VAL A 52 -9.74 -13.60 9.55
CA VAL A 52 -10.70 -12.48 9.67
C VAL A 52 -11.01 -12.22 11.15
N LYS A 53 -11.39 -13.26 11.90
CA LYS A 53 -11.71 -13.16 13.33
C LYS A 53 -10.53 -12.65 14.15
N LEU A 54 -9.34 -13.21 13.94
CA LEU A 54 -8.12 -12.81 14.63
C LEU A 54 -7.77 -11.36 14.33
N MET A 55 -7.81 -10.95 13.05
CA MET A 55 -7.51 -9.57 12.67
C MET A 55 -8.50 -8.56 13.25
N GLY A 56 -9.77 -8.92 13.42
CA GLY A 56 -10.73 -8.07 14.12
C GLY A 56 -10.32 -7.77 15.58
N GLN A 57 -9.77 -8.77 16.27
CA GLN A 57 -9.24 -8.62 17.63
C GLN A 57 -7.95 -7.78 17.64
N VAL A 58 -7.06 -8.02 16.67
CA VAL A 58 -5.80 -7.28 16.51
C VAL A 58 -6.06 -5.80 16.25
N VAL A 59 -6.98 -5.45 15.34
CA VAL A 59 -7.35 -4.06 15.04
C VAL A 59 -7.87 -3.37 16.30
N ARG A 60 -8.78 -4.01 17.03
CA ARG A 60 -9.31 -3.46 18.29
C ARG A 60 -8.20 -3.24 19.33
N LYS A 61 -7.37 -4.26 19.61
CA LYS A 61 -6.29 -4.14 20.59
C LYS A 61 -5.30 -3.04 20.18
N THR A 62 -4.96 -2.94 18.89
CA THR A 62 -4.06 -1.90 18.35
C THR A 62 -4.62 -0.50 18.60
N ALA A 63 -5.92 -0.29 18.39
CA ALA A 63 -6.58 0.98 18.70
C ALA A 63 -6.54 1.29 20.20
N GLU A 64 -6.94 0.32 21.04
CA GLU A 64 -7.04 0.50 22.49
C GLU A 64 -5.70 0.87 23.13
N ILE A 65 -4.59 0.21 22.76
CA ILE A 65 -3.28 0.48 23.36
C ILE A 65 -2.54 1.68 22.77
N THR A 66 -3.08 2.27 21.69
CA THR A 66 -2.57 3.53 21.11
C THR A 66 -3.60 4.66 21.22
N ALA A 67 -4.61 4.50 22.07
CA ALA A 67 -5.71 5.45 22.23
C ALA A 67 -5.26 6.83 22.74
N ASP A 68 -4.16 6.87 23.50
CA ASP A 68 -3.50 8.09 23.97
C ASP A 68 -2.88 8.93 22.84
N ARG A 69 -2.73 8.34 21.65
CA ARG A 69 -2.14 8.93 20.45
C ARG A 69 -3.08 8.79 19.26
N ASP A 70 -4.36 9.09 19.45
CA ASP A 70 -5.40 9.05 18.42
C ASP A 70 -5.51 7.70 17.68
N CYS A 71 -5.26 6.60 18.40
CA CYS A 71 -5.26 5.24 17.83
C CYS A 71 -4.28 5.08 16.66
N ILE A 72 -3.14 5.80 16.67
CA ILE A 72 -2.19 5.88 15.55
C ILE A 72 -1.70 4.52 15.05
N GLY A 73 -1.72 3.47 15.89
CA GLY A 73 -1.36 2.11 15.47
C GLY A 73 -2.23 1.63 14.31
N CYS A 74 -3.52 1.93 14.31
CA CYS A 74 -4.45 1.54 13.24
C CYS A 74 -4.17 2.26 11.91
N ALA A 75 -3.58 3.46 11.94
CA ALA A 75 -3.17 4.14 10.71
C ALA A 75 -1.97 3.46 10.01
N LYS A 76 -1.29 2.53 10.71
CA LYS A 76 -0.11 1.79 10.23
C LYS A 76 -0.41 0.32 9.95
N LEU A 77 -1.68 -0.11 10.02
CA LEU A 77 -2.11 -1.49 9.85
C LEU A 77 -3.07 -1.64 8.67
N VAL A 78 -2.80 -2.58 7.77
CA VAL A 78 -3.68 -2.91 6.64
C VAL A 78 -4.02 -4.40 6.61
N VAL A 79 -5.30 -4.73 6.40
CA VAL A 79 -5.76 -6.11 6.19
C VAL A 79 -6.12 -6.26 4.72
N PHE A 80 -5.48 -7.21 4.03
CA PHE A 80 -5.65 -7.43 2.60
C PHE A 80 -6.50 -8.67 2.30
N CYS A 81 -7.18 -8.58 1.17
CA CYS A 81 -7.59 -9.72 0.36
C CYS A 81 -7.05 -9.50 -1.05
N ASN A 82 -6.51 -10.54 -1.68
CA ASN A 82 -5.80 -10.44 -2.95
C ASN A 82 -4.61 -9.48 -2.90
N ALA A 83 -3.80 -9.56 -1.84
CA ALA A 83 -2.48 -8.93 -1.90
C ALA A 83 -1.73 -9.44 -3.15
N VAL A 84 -1.14 -8.49 -3.87
CA VAL A 84 -0.15 -8.74 -4.92
C VAL A 84 1.11 -9.39 -4.34
N GLU A 85 1.99 -9.93 -5.19
CA GLU A 85 3.17 -10.68 -4.76
C GLU A 85 4.17 -9.80 -3.97
N ASP A 86 4.25 -8.53 -4.33
CA ASP A 86 4.92 -7.45 -3.63
C ASP A 86 3.97 -6.24 -3.56
N ASN A 87 4.16 -5.34 -2.60
CA ASN A 87 3.39 -4.10 -2.54
C ASN A 87 4.30 -2.94 -2.13
N PRO A 88 4.51 -1.92 -2.97
CA PRO A 88 5.31 -0.75 -2.61
C PRO A 88 4.48 0.33 -1.87
N PHE A 89 3.16 0.19 -1.76
CA PHE A 89 2.29 1.24 -1.21
C PHE A 89 2.33 1.29 0.32
N MET A 90 2.71 2.44 0.86
CA MET A 90 2.94 2.55 2.30
C MET A 90 1.66 2.55 3.14
N ALA A 91 1.78 2.00 4.35
CA ALA A 91 0.78 1.30 5.20
C ALA A 91 0.62 -0.19 4.88
N GLY A 92 0.62 -0.57 3.60
CA GLY A 92 0.46 -1.97 3.17
C GLY A 92 1.75 -2.67 2.74
N ALA A 93 2.85 -1.94 2.62
CA ALA A 93 3.99 -2.38 1.84
C ALA A 93 4.68 -3.63 2.42
N PHE A 94 5.18 -4.48 1.53
CA PHE A 94 6.09 -5.57 1.82
C PHE A 94 6.86 -5.96 0.55
N HIS A 95 8.08 -6.45 0.72
CA HIS A 95 8.94 -6.94 -0.37
C HIS A 95 8.60 -8.40 -0.67
N GLY A 96 8.22 -8.69 -1.92
CA GLY A 96 7.84 -10.04 -2.33
C GLY A 96 9.03 -10.99 -2.40
N VAL A 97 8.81 -12.28 -2.14
CA VAL A 97 9.88 -13.30 -2.21
C VAL A 97 10.39 -13.54 -3.64
N GLY A 98 9.61 -13.17 -4.66
CA GLY A 98 9.99 -13.25 -6.06
C GLY A 98 10.74 -12.01 -6.58
N GLU A 99 10.82 -10.94 -5.79
CA GLU A 99 11.53 -9.71 -6.16
C GLU A 99 13.05 -9.88 -6.01
N PRO A 100 13.87 -9.07 -6.71
CA PRO A 100 15.31 -9.08 -6.54
C PRO A 100 15.71 -8.64 -5.12
N ASP A 101 16.96 -8.87 -4.74
CA ASP A 101 17.51 -8.54 -3.41
C ASP A 101 17.29 -7.07 -3.01
N CYS A 102 17.33 -6.16 -3.98
CA CYS A 102 16.99 -4.75 -3.79
C CYS A 102 16.41 -4.18 -5.09
N VAL A 103 15.38 -3.33 -4.96
CA VAL A 103 14.69 -2.67 -6.08
C VAL A 103 14.10 -1.34 -5.62
N VAL A 104 14.04 -0.37 -6.53
CA VAL A 104 13.39 0.92 -6.33
C VAL A 104 12.09 0.96 -7.10
N HIS A 105 10.97 1.12 -6.37
CA HIS A 105 9.67 1.45 -6.95
C HIS A 105 9.36 2.92 -6.72
N VAL A 106 8.57 3.54 -7.60
CA VAL A 106 8.17 4.94 -7.47
C VAL A 106 6.66 5.06 -7.51
N GLY A 107 6.09 5.60 -6.42
CA GLY A 107 4.71 6.05 -6.39
C GLY A 107 4.60 7.49 -6.88
N VAL A 108 3.60 7.78 -7.72
CA VAL A 108 3.29 9.14 -8.16
C VAL A 108 1.84 9.48 -7.82
N SER A 109 1.61 10.65 -7.23
CA SER A 109 0.26 11.15 -6.97
C SER A 109 -0.33 11.81 -8.22
N GLY A 110 -1.52 11.37 -8.63
CA GLY A 110 -2.23 11.85 -9.82
C GLY A 110 -3.49 12.71 -9.62
N PRO A 111 -4.25 12.67 -8.50
CA PRO A 111 -5.60 13.26 -8.44
C PRO A 111 -5.66 14.75 -8.74
N GLY A 112 -4.79 15.56 -8.16
CA GLY A 112 -4.80 17.01 -8.37
C GLY A 112 -4.55 17.38 -9.84
N VAL A 113 -3.66 16.64 -10.50
CA VAL A 113 -3.34 16.85 -11.93
C VAL A 113 -4.52 16.44 -12.80
N VAL A 114 -5.13 15.29 -12.52
CA VAL A 114 -6.33 14.81 -13.23
C VAL A 114 -7.51 15.77 -13.04
N GLN A 115 -7.76 16.22 -11.82
CA GLN A 115 -8.81 17.19 -11.51
C GLN A 115 -8.57 18.51 -12.24
N ALA A 116 -7.34 19.03 -12.24
CA ALA A 116 -6.99 20.25 -12.94
C ALA A 116 -7.15 20.13 -14.47
N ALA A 117 -6.90 18.94 -15.03
CA ALA A 117 -7.13 18.67 -16.45
C ALA A 117 -8.63 18.63 -16.79
N LEU A 118 -9.43 17.95 -15.96
CA LEU A 118 -10.88 17.86 -16.14
C LEU A 118 -11.58 19.21 -16.01
N LYS A 119 -11.15 20.09 -15.10
CA LYS A 119 -11.68 21.47 -14.97
C LYS A 119 -11.57 22.31 -16.25
N LYS A 120 -10.70 21.94 -17.19
CA LYS A 120 -10.54 22.61 -18.48
C LYS A 120 -11.54 22.13 -19.54
N CYS A 121 -12.36 21.13 -19.22
CA CYS A 121 -13.37 20.56 -20.10
C CYS A 121 -14.74 20.51 -19.39
N PRO A 122 -15.35 21.68 -19.08
CA PRO A 122 -16.60 21.73 -18.29
C PRO A 122 -17.83 21.15 -19.02
N ASN A 123 -17.79 21.09 -20.35
CA ASN A 123 -18.91 20.66 -21.19
C ASN A 123 -18.59 19.39 -22.01
N GLY A 124 -17.54 18.65 -21.64
CA GLY A 124 -17.13 17.43 -22.36
C GLY A 124 -18.07 16.26 -22.09
N ASP A 125 -18.16 15.34 -23.05
CA ASP A 125 -18.87 14.08 -22.86
C ASP A 125 -18.00 13.03 -22.13
N LEU A 126 -18.54 11.83 -21.92
CA LEU A 126 -17.79 10.74 -21.26
C LEU A 126 -16.56 10.28 -22.06
N GLY A 127 -16.59 10.41 -23.38
CA GLY A 127 -15.45 10.14 -24.24
C GLY A 127 -14.32 11.14 -24.03
N ASP A 128 -14.67 12.43 -23.97
CA ASP A 128 -13.71 13.51 -23.66
C ASP A 128 -13.06 13.31 -22.29
N VAL A 129 -13.88 13.01 -21.27
CA VAL A 129 -13.40 12.73 -19.91
C VAL A 129 -12.44 11.55 -19.88
N ALA A 130 -12.78 10.44 -20.53
CA ALA A 130 -11.94 9.26 -20.60
C ALA A 130 -10.59 9.55 -21.30
N GLU A 131 -10.62 10.31 -22.40
CA GLU A 131 -9.41 10.68 -23.14
C GLU A 131 -8.50 11.59 -22.29
N ILE A 132 -9.07 12.55 -21.56
CA ILE A 132 -8.34 13.44 -20.66
C ILE A 132 -7.68 12.63 -19.54
N ILE A 133 -8.40 11.72 -18.88
CA ILE A 133 -7.87 10.88 -17.82
C ILE A 133 -6.73 10.00 -18.37
N LYS A 134 -6.95 9.32 -19.50
CA LYS A 134 -5.94 8.46 -20.15
C LYS A 134 -4.66 9.23 -20.47
N ARG A 135 -4.76 10.38 -21.15
CA ARG A 135 -3.58 11.19 -21.51
C ARG A 135 -2.87 11.75 -20.29
N THR A 136 -3.61 12.11 -19.25
CA THR A 136 -3.05 12.67 -18.02
C THR A 136 -2.33 11.58 -17.23
N ALA A 137 -2.94 10.41 -17.04
CA ALA A 137 -2.32 9.25 -16.42
C ALA A 137 -1.01 8.86 -17.13
N PHE A 138 -1.01 8.79 -18.46
CA PHE A 138 0.20 8.52 -19.24
C PHE A 138 1.35 9.50 -18.89
N LYS A 139 1.07 10.81 -18.87
CA LYS A 139 2.09 11.82 -18.54
C LYS A 139 2.59 11.66 -17.11
N ILE A 140 1.71 11.38 -16.15
CA ILE A 140 2.09 11.16 -14.75
C ILE A 140 2.99 9.93 -14.62
N THR A 141 2.64 8.82 -15.28
CA THR A 141 3.46 7.60 -15.31
C THR A 141 4.84 7.86 -15.89
N ARG A 142 4.94 8.62 -16.99
CA ARG A 142 6.23 8.99 -17.61
C ARG A 142 7.09 9.85 -16.70
N MET A 143 6.50 10.75 -15.93
CA MET A 143 7.21 11.51 -14.91
C MET A 143 7.74 10.60 -13.80
N GLY A 144 6.94 9.65 -13.32
CA GLY A 144 7.38 8.65 -12.34
C GLY A 144 8.56 7.82 -12.84
N GLN A 145 8.50 7.37 -14.08
CA GLN A 145 9.58 6.61 -14.71
C GLN A 145 10.87 7.42 -14.81
N LEU A 146 10.79 8.71 -15.16
CA LEU A 146 11.96 9.58 -15.22
C LEU A 146 12.65 9.68 -13.84
N VAL A 147 11.86 9.91 -12.78
CA VAL A 147 12.37 10.00 -11.40
C VAL A 147 12.95 8.66 -10.94
N GLY A 148 12.23 7.55 -11.18
CA GLY A 148 12.67 6.21 -10.80
C GLY A 148 13.96 5.79 -11.49
N THR A 149 14.11 6.10 -12.78
CA THR A 149 15.34 5.82 -13.54
C THR A 149 16.53 6.57 -12.95
N GLU A 150 16.36 7.85 -12.61
CA GLU A 150 17.46 8.64 -12.04
C GLU A 150 17.81 8.20 -10.61
N ALA A 151 16.82 7.87 -9.78
CA ALA A 151 17.04 7.33 -8.44
C ALA A 151 17.78 5.98 -8.49
N SER A 152 17.30 5.06 -9.33
CA SER A 152 17.92 3.76 -9.60
C SER A 152 19.38 3.90 -10.04
N ARG A 153 19.66 4.80 -11.00
CA ARG A 153 21.01 5.07 -11.49
C ARG A 153 21.94 5.58 -10.38
N ARG A 154 21.46 6.49 -9.52
CA ARG A 154 22.27 7.06 -8.43
C ARG A 154 22.54 6.05 -7.31
N LEU A 155 21.57 5.20 -7.01
CA LEU A 155 21.68 4.18 -5.97
C LEU A 155 22.36 2.89 -6.44
N ASN A 156 22.53 2.72 -7.75
CA ASN A 156 23.00 1.48 -8.37
C ASN A 156 22.13 0.26 -7.98
N VAL A 157 20.81 0.48 -7.95
CA VAL A 157 19.78 -0.53 -7.61
C VAL A 157 18.79 -0.62 -8.77
N PRO A 158 18.31 -1.80 -9.18
CA PRO A 158 17.31 -1.95 -10.22
C PRO A 158 16.07 -1.07 -10.01
N PHE A 159 15.55 -0.52 -11.11
CA PHE A 159 14.25 0.13 -11.11
C PHE A 159 13.15 -0.91 -11.35
N GLY A 160 12.14 -0.91 -10.50
CA GLY A 160 10.95 -1.76 -10.61
C GLY A 160 9.83 -1.05 -11.35
N ILE A 161 8.66 -0.96 -10.71
CA ILE A 161 7.45 -0.37 -11.29
C ILE A 161 7.22 1.09 -10.89
N VAL A 162 6.39 1.75 -11.69
CA VAL A 162 5.71 3.00 -11.29
C VAL A 162 4.31 2.65 -10.83
N ASP A 163 3.95 3.06 -9.63
CA ASP A 163 2.58 2.99 -9.13
C ASP A 163 1.91 4.37 -9.19
N LEU A 164 0.66 4.41 -9.64
CA LEU A 164 -0.12 5.64 -9.77
C LEU A 164 -1.14 5.69 -8.63
N SER A 165 -0.87 6.52 -7.63
CA SER A 165 -1.78 6.72 -6.52
C SER A 165 -2.87 7.73 -6.89
N LEU A 166 -4.11 7.34 -6.60
CA LEU A 166 -5.29 8.22 -6.61
C LEU A 166 -5.59 8.81 -5.23
N ALA A 167 -4.71 8.63 -4.25
CA ALA A 167 -4.88 9.22 -2.94
C ALA A 167 -4.76 10.75 -3.04
N PRO A 168 -5.69 11.51 -2.45
CA PRO A 168 -5.65 12.97 -2.48
C PRO A 168 -4.34 13.46 -1.85
N THR A 169 -3.76 14.49 -2.44
CA THR A 169 -2.70 15.24 -1.78
C THR A 169 -3.26 15.79 -0.48
N PRO A 170 -2.61 15.61 0.68
CA PRO A 170 -3.05 16.23 1.92
C PRO A 170 -3.28 17.72 1.69
N ALA A 171 -4.40 18.25 2.18
CA ALA A 171 -4.57 19.70 2.22
C ALA A 171 -3.44 20.27 3.09
N VAL A 172 -2.57 21.06 2.46
CA VAL A 172 -1.54 21.87 3.16
C VAL A 172 -2.19 23.18 3.56
#